data_AF-A0A958KBS6-F1
#
_entry.id   AF-A0A958KBS6-F1
#
_cell.length_a   1.000
_cell.length_b   1.000
_cell.length_c   1.000
_cell.angle_alpha   90.00
_cell.angle_beta   90.00
_cell.angle_gamma   90.00
#
_symmetry.space_group_name_H-M   'P 1'
#
loop_
_entity.id
_entity.type
_entity.pdbx_description
1 polymer ?
#
loop_
_entity_poly.entity_id
_entity_poly.type
_entity_poly.pdbx_seq_one_letter_code
_entity_poly.pdbx_strand_id
1 'polypeptide(L)'
;MEIRIACIGKLKSKAILELESAYLTRLRKRCQLSIQEIDDRPHAKLSASERRIKDSHRVLESIGKHEALVVLDEGGRKYSSYDFASFLNGFITTSSIKPVFA
;
A
#
# COMPACT_ATOMS: atom_id res chain seq x y z
N MET A 1 -15.70 4.10 1.71
CA MET A 1 -14.55 3.24 2.02
C MET A 1 -13.29 4.00 1.68
N GLU A 2 -12.37 4.11 2.64
CA GLU A 2 -11.06 4.75 2.47
C GLU A 2 -10.00 3.66 2.48
N ILE A 3 -9.09 3.69 1.49
CA ILE A 3 -7.98 2.76 1.36
C ILE A 3 -6.72 3.58 1.16
N ARG A 4 -5.62 3.16 1.78
CA ARG A 4 -4.30 3.73 1.54
C ARG A 4 -3.35 2.68 0.99
N ILE A 5 -2.48 3.09 0.08
CA ILE A 5 -1.36 2.30 -0.41
C ILE A 5 -0.07 3.03 -0.01
N ALA A 6 0.80 2.37 0.75
CA ALA A 6 2.09 2.89 1.16
C ALA A 6 3.20 2.17 0.38
N CYS A 7 3.81 2.86 -0.57
CA CYS A 7 4.84 2.29 -1.44
C CYS A 7 6.21 2.87 -1.12
N ILE A 8 7.27 2.08 -1.20
CA ILE A 8 8.66 2.58 -1.09
C ILE A 8 9.13 3.06 -2.47
N GLY A 9 9.63 4.29 -2.53
CA GLY A 9 10.11 4.92 -3.74
C GLY A 9 8.98 5.50 -4.60
N LYS A 10 9.41 6.23 -5.63
CA LYS A 10 8.50 6.87 -6.60
C LYS A 10 8.47 6.12 -7.91
N LEU A 11 7.31 6.09 -8.54
CA LEU A 11 7.19 5.60 -9.92
C LEU A 11 7.88 6.57 -10.88
N LYS A 12 8.83 6.06 -11.66
CA LYS A 12 9.61 6.85 -12.63
C LYS A 12 9.19 6.64 -14.08
N SER A 13 8.50 5.53 -14.37
CA SER A 13 8.08 5.19 -15.73
C SER A 13 6.77 5.89 -16.08
N LYS A 14 6.79 6.69 -17.15
CA LYS A 14 5.60 7.38 -17.65
C LYS A 14 4.46 6.42 -17.98
N ALA A 15 4.76 5.28 -18.60
CA ALA A 15 3.76 4.27 -18.95
C ALA A 15 3.07 3.68 -17.71
N ILE A 16 3.80 3.48 -16.61
CA ILE A 16 3.21 2.96 -15.36
C ILE A 16 2.33 4.03 -14.71
N LEU A 17 2.79 5.29 -14.67
CA LEU A 17 2.00 6.41 -14.15
C LEU A 17 0.69 6.61 -14.93
N GLU A 18 0.70 6.42 -16.25
CA GLU A 18 -0.52 6.48 -17.08
C GLU A 18 -1.50 5.35 -16.73
N LEU A 19 -1.01 4.12 -16.54
CA LEU A 19 -1.84 2.99 -16.12
C LEU A 19 -2.44 3.20 -14.73
N GLU A 20 -1.62 3.64 -13.78
CA GLU A 20 -2.04 3.99 -12.44
C GLU A 20 -3.18 5.01 -12.47
N SER A 21 -2.99 6.13 -13.18
CA SER A 21 -4.00 7.18 -13.33
C SER A 21 -5.33 6.66 -13.90
N ALA A 22 -5.27 5.74 -14.88
CA ALA A 22 -6.46 5.12 -15.44
C ALA A 22 -7.23 4.29 -14.39
N TYR A 23 -6.53 3.54 -13.53
CA TYR A 23 -7.15 2.80 -12.42
C TYR A 23 -7.68 3.73 -11.33
N LEU A 24 -6.91 4.74 -10.92
CA LEU A 24 -7.33 5.72 -9.92
C LEU A 24 -8.61 6.43 -10.34
N THR A 25 -8.70 6.84 -11.62
CA THR A 25 -9.90 7.50 -12.15
C THR A 25 -11.14 6.60 -12.09
N ARG A 26 -10.99 5.30 -12.37
CA ARG A 26 -12.08 4.32 -12.27
C ARG A 26 -12.50 4.09 -10.81
N LEU A 27 -11.53 4.04 -9.90
CA LEU A 27 -11.76 3.75 -8.48
C LEU A 27 -12.38 4.91 -7.69
N ARG A 28 -12.14 6.16 -8.10
CA ARG A 28 -12.70 7.37 -7.44
C ARG A 28 -14.22 7.33 -7.22
N LYS A 29 -14.97 6.65 -8.09
CA LYS A 29 -16.43 6.50 -7.95
C LYS A 29 -16.86 5.47 -6.90
N ARG A 30 -15.94 4.64 -6.40
CA ARG A 30 -16.21 3.48 -5.53
C ARG A 30 -15.53 3.59 -4.17
N CYS A 31 -14.34 4.17 -4.11
CA CYS A 31 -13.60 4.36 -2.87
C CYS A 31 -12.70 5.60 -2.91
N GLN A 32 -12.35 6.10 -1.73
CA GLN A 32 -11.31 7.09 -1.55
C GLN A 32 -9.98 6.35 -1.42
N LEU A 33 -9.19 6.35 -2.49
CA LEU A 33 -7.87 5.74 -2.52
C LEU A 33 -6.81 6.82 -2.39
N SER A 34 -5.91 6.67 -1.41
CA SER A 34 -4.73 7.51 -1.25
C SER A 34 -3.45 6.69 -1.47
N ILE A 35 -2.47 7.28 -2.13
CA ILE A 35 -1.16 6.66 -2.34
C ILE A 35 -0.13 7.52 -1.63
N GLN A 36 0.67 6.88 -0.79
CA GLN A 36 1.76 7.49 -0.06
C GLN A 36 3.07 6.88 -0.54
N GLU A 37 3.85 7.67 -1.26
CA GLU A 37 5.22 7.32 -1.63
C GLU A 37 6.15 7.64 -0.46
N ILE A 38 6.78 6.61 0.09
CA ILE A 38 7.78 6.70 1.15
C ILE A 38 9.15 6.83 0.51
N ASP A 39 9.93 7.79 0.98
CA ASP A 39 11.22 8.13 0.40
C ASP A 39 12.22 6.97 0.46
N ASP A 40 12.65 6.55 -0.73
CA ASP A 40 13.80 5.69 -0.98
C ASP A 40 15.06 6.57 -0.92
N ARG A 41 15.59 6.80 0.29
CA ARG A 41 16.85 7.53 0.42
C ARG A 41 18.01 6.60 0.05
N PRO A 42 18.92 7.03 -0.85
CA PRO A 42 20.10 6.25 -1.19
C PRO A 42 21.01 6.16 0.03
N HIS A 43 21.03 4.99 0.65
CA HIS A 43 22.04 4.66 1.64
C HIS A 43 23.23 4.04 0.92
N ALA A 44 24.15 4.88 0.44
CA ALA A 44 25.30 4.47 -0.37
C ALA A 44 26.26 3.44 0.30
N LYS A 45 26.04 3.12 1.58
CA LYS A 45 26.88 2.21 2.38
C LYS A 45 26.14 1.03 3.03
N LEU A 46 24.84 0.85 2.78
CA LEU A 46 24.07 -0.23 3.40
C LEU A 46 24.02 -1.47 2.51
N SER A 47 24.07 -2.63 3.16
CA SER A 47 23.70 -3.90 2.53
C SER A 47 22.21 -3.92 2.17
N ALA A 48 21.83 -4.83 1.26
CA ALA A 48 20.42 -5.03 0.90
C ALA A 48 19.54 -5.36 2.12
N SER A 49 20.07 -6.12 3.09
CA SER A 49 19.34 -6.47 4.32
C SER A 49 19.12 -5.27 5.23
N GLU A 50 20.15 -4.44 5.47
CA GLU A 50 20.00 -3.24 6.29
C GLU A 50 19.08 -2.20 5.63
N ARG A 51 19.12 -2.09 4.30
CA ARG A 51 18.20 -1.24 3.55
C ARG A 51 16.76 -1.67 3.74
N ARG A 52 16.47 -2.97 3.58
CA ARG A 52 15.14 -3.54 3.84
C ARG A 52 14.64 -3.22 5.23
N ILE A 53 15.47 -3.43 6.27
CA ILE A 53 15.10 -3.14 7.65
C ILE A 53 14.73 -1.65 7.82
N LYS A 54 15.56 -0.73 7.29
CA LYS A 54 15.25 0.71 7.38
C LYS A 54 13.98 1.09 6.62
N ASP A 55 13.76 0.52 5.45
CA ASP A 55 12.57 0.82 4.66
C ASP A 55 11.30 0.25 5.34
N SER A 56 11.38 -0.94 5.94
CA SER A 56 10.31 -1.50 6.78
C SER A 56 9.98 -0.59 7.97
N HIS A 57 10.98 -0.02 8.64
CA HIS A 57 10.74 0.95 9.72
C HIS A 57 9.99 2.19 9.24
N ARG A 58 10.34 2.74 8.07
CA ARG A 58 9.62 3.90 7.51
C ARG A 58 8.18 3.57 7.16
N VAL A 59 7.92 2.37 6.64
CA VAL A 59 6.56 1.89 6.40
C VAL A 59 5.79 1.86 7.72
N LEU A 60 6.34 1.24 8.75
CA LEU A 60 5.71 1.15 10.08
C LEU A 60 5.44 2.53 10.70
N GLU A 61 6.38 3.47 10.59
CA GLU A 61 6.21 4.86 11.05
C GLU A 61 5.10 5.61 10.30
N SER A 62 4.78 5.20 9.08
CA SER A 62 3.69 5.79 8.30
C SER A 62 2.29 5.26 8.67
N ILE A 63 2.20 4.24 9.53
CA ILE A 63 0.92 3.62 9.91
C ILE A 63 0.37 4.27 11.19
N GLY A 64 -0.86 4.76 11.11
CA GLY A 64 -1.59 5.35 12.22
C GLY A 64 -2.23 4.31 13.13
N LYS A 65 -2.63 4.76 14.34
CA LYS A 65 -3.21 3.90 15.39
C LYS A 65 -4.54 3.23 15.02
N HIS A 66 -5.27 3.79 14.05
CA HIS A 66 -6.58 3.29 13.60
C HIS A 66 -6.51 2.75 12.16
N GLU A 67 -5.32 2.34 11.75
CA GLU A 67 -5.07 1.75 10.45
C GLU A 67 -4.63 0.30 10.59
N ALA A 68 -5.12 -0.55 9.69
CA ALA A 68 -4.72 -1.94 9.62
C ALA A 68 -3.71 -2.11 8.49
N LEU A 69 -2.47 -2.48 8.86
CA LEU A 69 -1.43 -2.80 7.90
C LEU A 69 -1.70 -4.15 7.24
N VAL A 70 -1.77 -4.15 5.90
CA VAL A 70 -1.88 -5.34 5.06
C VAL A 70 -0.63 -5.43 4.20
N VAL A 71 0.23 -6.40 4.50
CA VAL A 71 1.52 -6.56 3.80
C VAL A 71 1.35 -7.39 2.54
N LEU A 72 1.87 -6.89 1.42
CA LEU A 72 1.96 -7.58 0.15
C LEU A 72 3.25 -8.42 0.12
N ASP A 73 3.10 -9.72 0.33
CA ASP A 73 4.22 -10.66 0.38
C ASP A 73 3.97 -11.88 -0.52
N GLU A 74 5.00 -12.33 -1.22
CA GLU A 74 4.93 -13.48 -2.14
C GLU A 74 4.67 -14.81 -1.42
N GLY A 75 5.10 -14.93 -0.17
CA GLY A 75 4.80 -16.05 0.74
C GLY A 75 3.52 -15.84 1.55
N GLY A 76 2.79 -14.73 1.32
CA GLY A 76 1.56 -14.39 2.00
C GLY A 76 0.37 -15.27 1.61
N ARG A 77 -0.80 -14.95 2.17
CA ARG A 77 -2.05 -15.62 1.81
C ARG A 77 -2.45 -15.23 0.40
N LYS A 78 -2.68 -16.23 -0.45
CA LYS A 78 -3.22 -16.04 -1.80
C LYS A 78 -4.72 -15.82 -1.70
N TYR A 79 -5.19 -14.76 -2.36
CA TYR A 79 -6.62 -14.48 -2.50
C TYR A 79 -7.02 -14.62 -3.97
N SER A 80 -8.14 -15.28 -4.23
CA SER A 80 -8.84 -15.03 -5.49
C SER A 80 -9.45 -13.62 -5.48
N SER A 81 -9.89 -13.12 -6.64
CA SER A 81 -10.54 -11.82 -6.71
C SER A 81 -11.80 -11.73 -5.82
N TYR A 82 -12.56 -12.83 -5.71
CA TYR A 82 -13.75 -12.89 -4.85
C TYR A 82 -13.37 -12.91 -3.37
N ASP A 83 -12.33 -13.67 -3.00
CA ASP A 83 -11.87 -13.73 -1.61
C ASP A 83 -11.30 -12.38 -1.17
N PHE A 84 -10.56 -11.70 -2.04
CA PHE A 84 -10.03 -10.37 -1.77
C PHE A 84 -11.16 -9.33 -1.59
N ALA A 85 -12.21 -9.40 -2.42
CA ALA A 85 -13.36 -8.53 -2.26
C ALA A 85 -14.09 -8.76 -0.92
N SER A 86 -14.22 -10.02 -0.49
CA SER A 86 -14.82 -10.38 0.80
C SER A 86 -13.95 -9.89 1.97
N PHE A 87 -12.63 -10.07 1.88
CA PHE A 87 -11.65 -9.53 2.83
C PHE A 87 -11.76 -8.00 2.95
N LEU A 88 -11.80 -7.29 1.82
CA LEU A 88 -11.98 -5.82 1.80
C LEU A 88 -13.30 -5.40 2.45
N ASN A 89 -14.39 -6.14 2.23
CA ASN A 89 -15.70 -5.83 2.80
C ASN A 89 -15.68 -5.87 4.34
N GLY A 90 -14.83 -6.70 4.95
CA GLY A 90 -14.66 -6.74 6.41
C GLY A 90 -14.23 -5.40 7.03
N PHE A 91 -13.39 -4.63 6.31
CA PHE A 91 -12.98 -3.29 6.75
C PHE A 91 -14.12 -2.26 6.60
N ILE A 92 -15.04 -2.46 5.66
CA ILE A 92 -16.19 -1.57 5.47
C ILE A 92 -17.17 -1.73 6.63
N THR A 93 -17.44 -2.97 7.04
CA THR A 93 -18.37 -3.26 8.13
C THR A 93 -17.83 -2.80 9.49
N THR A 94 -16.50 -2.84 9.66
CA THR A 94 -15.81 -2.37 10.86
C THR A 94 -15.42 -0.90 10.68
N SER A 95 -16.41 -0.01 10.73
CA SER A 95 -16.38 1.40 10.26
C SER A 95 -15.27 2.33 10.80
N SER A 96 -14.41 1.86 11.71
CA SER A 96 -13.32 2.63 12.33
C SER A 96 -11.91 2.24 11.88
N ILE A 97 -11.72 1.17 11.09
CA ILE A 97 -10.39 0.68 10.70
C ILE A 97 -10.14 0.89 9.21
N LYS A 98 -9.12 1.67 8.87
CA LYS A 98 -8.73 1.92 7.48
C LYS A 98 -7.60 0.97 7.05
N PRO A 99 -7.76 0.18 5.97
CA PRO A 99 -6.69 -0.68 5.49
C PRO A 99 -5.59 0.11 4.78
N VAL A 100 -4.34 -0.20 5.11
CA VAL A 100 -3.14 0.33 4.46
C VAL A 100 -2.38 -0.83 3.84
N PHE A 101 -2.30 -0.85 2.51
CA PHE A 101 -1.55 -1.87 1.77
C PHE A 101 -0.11 -1.42 1.60
N ALA A 102 0.86 -2.24 1.98
CA ALA A 102 2.28 -1.96 1.87
C ALA A 102 3.07 -3.14 1.31
#